data_AF-A0A3S7WSS0-F1
#
_entry.id   AF-A0A3S7WSS0-F1
#
_cell.length_a   1.000
_cell.length_b   1.000
_cell.length_c   1.000
_cell.angle_alpha   90.00
_cell.angle_beta   90.00
_cell.angle_gamma   90.00
#
_symmetry.space_group_name_H-M   'P 1'
#
loop_
_entity.id
_entity.type
_entity.pdbx_description
1 polymer ?
#
loop_
_entity_poly.entity_id
_entity_poly.type
_entity_poly.pdbx_seq_one_letter_code
_entity_poly.pdbx_strand_id
1 'polypeptide(L)'
;MRSALITSILEKVENEVRQRLHDAAALTSPGPSSAVAPPTLLSLLTPEDWSAVRRSLREDATLPPIAASATDEVESASASFQPAAASELLQYVQMRCAELPMRLQIEALLTRRYEHLLRQHTRELVTLSEHMALISRTPPTLAPAPRGFSEPAPNLAQLPVDVRALLAEEEMGPRLERCQARICDLEAMARQDAEAKVRCCQRMVLLSEFVQALVRHAMAHVLKGEEEPKSNAAVATKRPRTEQHA
;
A
#
# COMPACT_ATOMS: atom_id res chain seq x y z
N MET A 1 -7.32 -25.46 2.64
CA MET A 1 -7.69 -24.83 3.94
C MET A 1 -6.40 -24.50 4.68
N ARG A 2 -6.26 -23.30 5.26
CA ARG A 2 -5.06 -22.88 6.02
C ARG A 2 -5.11 -23.50 7.43
N SER A 3 -3.96 -23.88 8.00
CA SER A 3 -3.92 -24.48 9.35
C SER A 3 -4.35 -23.46 10.42
N ALA A 4 -4.95 -23.94 11.52
CA ALA A 4 -5.41 -23.08 12.62
C ALA A 4 -4.26 -22.27 13.24
N LEU A 5 -3.05 -22.85 13.27
CA LEU A 5 -1.83 -22.20 13.74
C LEU A 5 -1.47 -20.99 12.89
N ILE A 6 -1.47 -21.15 11.55
CA ILE A 6 -1.17 -20.05 10.61
C ILE A 6 -2.20 -18.93 10.79
N THR A 7 -3.48 -19.26 10.91
CA THR A 7 -4.54 -18.25 11.11
C THR A 7 -4.34 -17.46 12.40
N SER A 8 -4.06 -18.14 13.53
CA SER A 8 -3.80 -17.47 14.81
C SER A 8 -2.56 -16.55 14.77
N ILE A 9 -1.48 -16.99 14.10
CA ILE A 9 -0.28 -16.15 13.94
C ILE A 9 -0.57 -14.93 13.08
N LEU A 10 -1.31 -15.09 11.98
CA LEU A 10 -1.68 -13.97 11.11
C LEU A 10 -2.50 -12.90 11.86
N GLU A 11 -3.41 -13.30 12.74
CA GLU A 11 -4.18 -12.37 13.57
C GLU A 11 -3.28 -11.61 14.56
N LYS A 12 -2.33 -12.30 15.22
CA LYS A 12 -1.35 -11.65 16.10
C LYS A 12 -0.49 -10.65 15.35
N VAL A 13 0.00 -11.04 14.18
CA VAL A 13 0.82 -10.18 13.30
C VAL A 13 0.03 -8.95 12.87
N GLU A 14 -1.21 -9.12 12.43
CA GLU A 14 -2.07 -8.03 11.99
C GLU A 14 -2.32 -7.01 13.10
N ASN A 15 -2.64 -7.48 14.32
CA ASN A 15 -2.84 -6.62 15.48
C ASN A 15 -1.56 -5.88 15.87
N GLU A 16 -0.41 -6.55 15.86
CA GLU A 16 0.87 -5.92 16.17
C GLU A 16 1.23 -4.83 15.15
N VAL A 17 1.06 -5.09 13.85
CA VAL A 17 1.38 -4.12 12.80
C VAL A 17 0.43 -2.93 12.85
N ARG A 18 -0.87 -3.16 13.10
CA ARG A 18 -1.83 -2.07 13.32
C ARG A 18 -1.43 -1.19 14.49
N GLN A 19 -1.09 -1.80 15.63
CA GLN A 19 -0.67 -1.07 16.81
C GLN A 19 0.59 -0.23 16.52
N ARG A 20 1.60 -0.83 15.87
CA ARG A 20 2.84 -0.11 15.52
C ARG A 20 2.60 1.05 14.55
N LEU A 21 1.72 0.88 13.55
CA LEU A 21 1.37 1.97 12.63
C LEU A 21 0.60 3.09 13.34
N HIS A 22 -0.27 2.75 14.29
CA HIS A 22 -0.98 3.73 15.11
C HIS A 22 -0.02 4.51 16.03
N ASP A 23 0.90 3.81 16.70
CA ASP A 23 1.88 4.43 17.61
C ASP A 23 2.87 5.31 16.86
N ALA A 24 3.31 4.90 15.66
CA ALA A 24 4.14 5.72 14.79
C ALA A 24 3.43 7.02 14.38
N ALA A 25 2.13 6.96 14.08
CA ALA A 25 1.33 8.15 13.77
C ALA A 25 1.21 9.09 14.99
N ALA A 26 1.05 8.53 16.20
CA ALA A 26 0.97 9.29 17.44
C ALA A 26 2.30 10.01 17.77
N LEU A 27 3.45 9.37 17.52
CA LEU A 27 4.78 9.96 17.73
C LEU A 27 5.10 11.11 16.76
N THR A 28 4.49 11.12 15.58
CA THR A 28 4.62 12.23 14.61
C THR A 28 3.69 13.41 14.90
N SER A 29 2.81 13.31 15.90
CA SER A 29 1.96 14.43 16.33
C SER A 29 2.77 15.42 17.17
N PRO A 30 2.91 16.69 16.75
CA PRO A 30 3.56 17.71 17.57
C PRO A 30 2.75 17.94 18.85
N GLY A 31 3.44 18.18 19.98
CA GLY A 31 2.84 18.44 21.30
C GLY A 31 1.95 19.70 21.35
N PRO A 32 1.32 19.99 22.51
CA PRO A 32 0.18 20.91 22.59
C PRO A 32 0.65 22.36 22.49
N SER A 33 0.51 22.95 21.32
CA SER A 33 0.44 24.41 21.17
C SER A 33 -0.50 24.80 20.05
N SER A 34 -1.57 25.47 20.47
CA SER A 34 -2.44 26.36 19.71
C SER A 34 -3.25 25.78 18.54
N ALA A 35 -4.52 25.47 18.84
CA ALA A 35 -5.70 25.69 17.99
C ALA A 35 -5.52 25.57 16.46
N VAL A 36 -5.11 24.41 15.96
CA VAL A 36 -5.30 24.01 14.56
C VAL A 36 -5.67 22.52 14.56
N ALA A 37 -6.60 22.17 13.67
CA ALA A 37 -7.30 20.90 13.47
C ALA A 37 -6.56 19.61 13.89
N PRO A 38 -7.28 18.55 14.32
CA PRO A 38 -6.67 17.29 14.72
C PRO A 38 -5.77 16.75 13.59
N PRO A 39 -4.62 16.14 13.91
CA PRO A 39 -3.74 15.58 12.90
C PRO A 39 -4.54 14.53 12.12
N THR A 40 -4.89 14.87 10.89
CA THR A 40 -5.58 13.96 9.98
C THR A 40 -4.69 12.74 9.85
N LEU A 41 -5.19 11.58 10.30
CA LEU A 41 -4.48 10.30 10.19
C LEU A 41 -4.00 10.14 8.74
N LEU A 42 -2.69 10.21 8.52
CA LEU A 42 -2.08 10.20 7.18
C LEU A 42 -2.19 8.83 6.46
N SER A 43 -2.94 7.88 7.02
CA SER A 43 -3.11 6.54 6.45
C SER A 43 -4.29 6.52 5.48
N LEU A 44 -4.01 6.19 4.21
CA LEU A 44 -5.01 5.97 3.15
C LEU A 44 -5.31 4.47 2.94
N LEU A 45 -4.77 3.61 3.81
CA LEU A 45 -4.95 2.17 3.75
C LEU A 45 -6.39 1.79 4.08
N THR A 46 -6.98 0.93 3.26
CA THR A 46 -8.35 0.43 3.45
C THR A 46 -8.35 -1.00 4.03
N PRO A 47 -9.48 -1.51 4.54
CA PRO A 47 -9.60 -2.91 4.98
C PRO A 47 -9.23 -3.91 3.88
N GLU A 48 -9.49 -3.56 2.62
CA GLU A 48 -9.13 -4.38 1.45
C GLU A 48 -7.61 -4.50 1.31
N ASP A 49 -6.85 -3.45 1.60
CA ASP A 49 -5.37 -3.48 1.56
C ASP A 49 -4.81 -4.47 2.60
N TRP A 50 -5.39 -4.49 3.80
CA TRP A 50 -5.06 -5.48 4.84
C TRP A 50 -5.38 -6.90 4.39
N SER A 51 -6.55 -7.11 3.78
CA SER A 51 -6.93 -8.41 3.23
C SER A 51 -5.97 -8.87 2.12
N ALA A 52 -5.54 -7.93 1.26
CA ALA A 52 -4.63 -8.19 0.17
C ALA A 52 -3.26 -8.61 0.69
N VAL A 53 -2.75 -7.93 1.72
CA VAL A 53 -1.49 -8.29 2.38
C VAL A 53 -1.57 -9.70 2.94
N ARG A 54 -2.67 -10.09 3.60
CA ARG A 54 -2.84 -11.46 4.14
C ARG A 54 -2.97 -12.56 3.09
N ARG A 55 -3.36 -12.22 1.86
CA ARG A 55 -3.53 -13.20 0.77
C ARG A 55 -2.18 -13.62 0.20
N SER A 56 -1.98 -14.93 0.01
CA SER A 56 -0.84 -15.47 -0.74
C SER A 56 -1.06 -15.31 -2.23
N LEU A 57 0.02 -15.09 -2.98
CA LEU A 57 -0.05 -15.08 -4.44
C LEU A 57 -0.33 -16.48 -5.02
N ARG A 58 -0.04 -17.54 -4.26
CA ARG A 58 -0.07 -18.94 -4.73
C ARG A 58 -1.31 -19.72 -4.31
N GLU A 59 -2.40 -19.08 -3.90
CA GLU A 59 -3.59 -19.82 -3.42
C GLU A 59 -4.25 -20.76 -4.47
N ASP A 60 -3.82 -20.74 -5.73
CA ASP A 60 -4.34 -21.58 -6.82
C ASP A 60 -3.48 -22.80 -7.24
N ALA A 61 -2.37 -23.09 -6.57
CA ALA A 61 -1.62 -24.32 -6.86
C ALA A 61 -1.76 -25.30 -5.71
N THR A 62 -2.58 -26.34 -5.90
CA THR A 62 -2.41 -27.63 -5.25
C THR A 62 -0.91 -27.98 -5.27
N LEU A 63 -0.23 -27.78 -4.14
CA LEU A 63 1.12 -28.30 -4.00
C LEU A 63 1.00 -29.82 -4.12
N PRO A 64 1.74 -30.48 -5.04
CA PRO A 64 1.88 -31.92 -4.93
C PRO A 64 2.55 -32.21 -3.58
N PRO A 65 2.09 -33.23 -2.84
CA PRO A 65 2.75 -33.63 -1.62
C PRO A 65 4.20 -33.94 -1.96
N ILE A 66 5.14 -33.31 -1.25
CA ILE A 66 6.54 -33.69 -1.31
C ILE A 66 6.59 -35.12 -0.80
N ALA A 67 6.81 -36.07 -1.72
CA ALA A 67 6.98 -37.47 -1.41
C ALA A 67 8.21 -37.63 -0.50
N ALA A 68 7.97 -37.78 0.79
CA ALA A 68 8.90 -38.37 1.72
C ALA A 68 8.30 -39.70 2.18
N SER A 69 8.72 -40.76 1.46
CA SER A 69 8.79 -42.18 1.88
C SER A 69 7.57 -42.83 2.53
N ALA A 70 7.05 -43.84 1.83
CA ALA A 70 6.21 -44.91 2.35
C ALA A 70 6.80 -45.58 3.61
N THR A 71 5.95 -45.77 4.63
CA THR A 71 5.73 -47.05 5.31
C THR A 71 4.45 -46.97 6.14
N ASP A 72 3.71 -48.07 6.13
CA ASP A 72 2.37 -48.36 6.64
C ASP A 72 2.06 -48.05 8.12
N GLU A 73 0.77 -47.73 8.32
CA GLU A 73 -0.16 -48.18 9.38
C GLU A 73 0.16 -47.95 10.87
N VAL A 74 -0.75 -47.24 11.56
CA VAL A 74 -1.68 -47.73 12.60
C VAL A 74 -2.13 -46.55 13.49
N GLU A 75 -3.46 -46.41 13.62
CA GLU A 75 -4.15 -45.50 14.53
C GLU A 75 -3.68 -45.65 15.99
N SER A 76 -3.40 -44.52 16.66
CA SER A 76 -3.62 -44.37 18.10
C SER A 76 -3.59 -42.89 18.50
N ALA A 77 -4.73 -42.43 19.00
CA ALA A 77 -4.88 -41.12 19.63
C ALA A 77 -3.97 -41.02 20.87
N SER A 78 -2.96 -40.15 20.79
CA SER A 78 -2.33 -39.51 21.94
C SER A 78 -1.58 -38.26 21.46
N ALA A 79 -1.78 -37.15 22.18
CA ALA A 79 -1.27 -35.84 21.82
C ALA A 79 0.25 -35.83 21.67
N SER A 80 0.72 -35.84 20.41
CA SER A 80 2.10 -35.50 20.03
C SER A 80 2.09 -34.67 18.73
N PHE A 81 1.24 -33.64 18.69
CA PHE A 81 1.37 -32.57 17.70
C PHE A 81 2.60 -31.76 18.04
N GLN A 82 3.67 -31.72 17.24
CA GLN A 82 4.58 -30.55 17.13
C GLN A 82 5.47 -30.47 15.86
N PRO A 83 5.87 -31.54 15.14
CA PRO A 83 6.77 -31.39 13.98
C PRO A 83 6.08 -30.89 12.70
N ALA A 84 4.93 -31.47 12.35
CA ALA A 84 4.26 -31.20 11.08
C ALA A 84 3.72 -29.75 11.01
N ALA A 85 3.06 -29.28 12.07
CA ALA A 85 2.51 -27.92 12.11
C ALA A 85 3.60 -26.83 12.09
N ALA A 86 4.75 -27.07 12.74
CA ALA A 86 5.89 -26.16 12.68
C ALA A 86 6.51 -26.12 11.27
N SER A 87 6.60 -27.28 10.61
CA SER A 87 7.10 -27.36 9.23
C SER A 87 6.19 -26.64 8.23
N GLU A 88 4.86 -26.77 8.37
CA GLU A 88 3.87 -26.05 7.57
C GLU A 88 3.98 -24.53 7.75
N LEU A 89 4.14 -24.06 8.99
CA LEU A 89 4.32 -22.65 9.29
C LEU A 89 5.60 -22.10 8.66
N LEU A 90 6.72 -22.84 8.78
CA LEU A 90 7.99 -22.45 8.17
C LEU A 90 7.88 -22.39 6.64
N GLN A 91 7.26 -23.39 6.02
CA GLN A 91 7.02 -23.40 4.57
C GLN A 91 6.15 -22.21 4.15
N TYR A 92 5.08 -21.92 4.91
CA TYR A 92 4.24 -20.76 4.67
C TYR A 92 5.06 -19.47 4.74
N VAL A 93 5.84 -19.26 5.80
CA VAL A 93 6.67 -18.05 5.98
C VAL A 93 7.71 -17.91 4.86
N GLN A 94 8.37 -19.01 4.47
CA GLN A 94 9.33 -19.02 3.36
C GLN A 94 8.67 -18.60 2.05
N MET A 95 7.50 -19.15 1.74
CA MET A 95 6.71 -18.74 0.58
C MET A 95 6.36 -17.25 0.63
N ARG A 96 5.93 -16.76 1.80
CA ARG A 96 5.60 -15.33 2.01
C ARG A 96 6.80 -14.41 1.81
N CYS A 97 7.98 -14.82 2.26
CA CYS A 97 9.22 -14.09 2.04
C CYS A 97 9.61 -14.11 0.55
N ALA A 98 9.43 -15.24 -0.14
CA ALA A 98 9.73 -15.37 -1.57
C ALA A 98 8.77 -14.54 -2.46
N GLU A 99 7.51 -14.36 -2.04
CA GLU A 99 6.54 -13.49 -2.73
C GLU A 99 6.85 -11.99 -2.57
N LEU A 100 7.51 -11.60 -1.47
CA LEU A 100 7.65 -10.18 -1.10
C LEU A 100 8.32 -9.33 -2.19
N PRO A 101 9.45 -9.71 -2.81
CA PRO A 101 10.09 -8.89 -3.85
C PRO A 101 9.15 -8.60 -5.03
N MET A 102 8.41 -9.62 -5.49
CA MET A 102 7.45 -9.48 -6.59
C MET A 102 6.32 -8.53 -6.22
N ARG A 103 5.77 -8.66 -5.00
CA ARG A 103 4.69 -7.78 -4.52
C ARG A 103 5.15 -6.33 -4.40
N LEU A 104 6.33 -6.10 -3.84
CA LEU A 104 6.92 -4.76 -3.77
C LEU A 104 7.18 -4.19 -5.17
N GLN A 105 7.62 -5.02 -6.12
CA GLN A 105 7.82 -4.60 -7.51
C GLN A 105 6.50 -4.20 -8.19
N ILE A 106 5.42 -4.94 -7.96
CA ILE A 106 4.08 -4.60 -8.48
C ILE A 106 3.65 -3.21 -7.97
N GLU A 107 3.76 -2.97 -6.67
CA GLU A 107 3.42 -1.66 -6.07
C GLU A 107 4.34 -0.52 -6.58
N ALA A 108 5.63 -0.80 -6.78
CA ALA A 108 6.57 0.17 -7.34
C ALA A 108 6.23 0.52 -8.80
N LEU A 109 5.81 -0.46 -9.61
CA LEU A 109 5.35 -0.22 -10.99
C LEU A 109 4.06 0.61 -11.01
N LEU A 110 3.11 0.32 -10.12
CA LEU A 110 1.90 1.13 -9.97
C LEU A 110 2.24 2.58 -9.58
N THR A 111 3.16 2.76 -8.63
CA THR A 111 3.66 4.08 -8.22
C THR A 111 4.21 4.88 -9.41
N ARG A 112 5.02 4.24 -10.28
CA ARG A 112 5.54 4.87 -11.50
C ARG A 112 4.45 5.22 -12.50
N ARG A 113 3.42 4.37 -12.64
CA ARG A 113 2.27 4.64 -13.50
C ARG A 113 1.52 5.89 -13.03
N TYR A 114 1.19 5.97 -11.74
CA TYR A 114 0.51 7.15 -11.17
C TYR A 114 1.35 8.41 -11.27
N GLU A 115 2.67 8.31 -11.14
CA GLU A 115 3.55 9.45 -11.38
C GLU A 115 3.52 9.93 -12.84
N HIS A 116 3.44 9.03 -13.81
CA HIS A 116 3.28 9.41 -15.21
C HIS A 116 1.95 10.10 -15.47
N LEU A 117 0.84 9.56 -14.94
CA LEU A 117 -0.49 10.16 -15.04
C LEU A 117 -0.54 11.55 -14.40
N LEU A 118 0.03 11.71 -13.21
CA LEU A 118 0.14 13.02 -12.54
C LEU A 118 0.88 14.03 -13.40
N ARG A 119 2.02 13.65 -14.01
CA ARG A 119 2.77 14.53 -14.91
C ARG A 119 1.95 14.89 -16.15
N GLN A 120 1.19 13.95 -16.70
CA GLN A 120 0.30 14.20 -17.84
C GLN A 120 -0.81 15.19 -17.47
N HIS A 121 -1.56 14.92 -16.40
CA HIS A 121 -2.66 15.78 -15.95
C HIS A 121 -2.16 17.17 -15.56
N THR A 122 -1.00 17.27 -14.90
CA THR A 122 -0.39 18.56 -14.53
C THR A 122 0.02 19.38 -15.76
N ARG A 123 0.57 18.75 -16.81
CA ARG A 123 0.91 19.46 -18.06
C ARG A 123 -0.32 19.99 -18.77
N GLU A 124 -1.40 19.20 -18.79
CA GLU A 124 -2.67 19.62 -19.38
C GLU A 124 -3.29 20.78 -18.59
N LEU A 125 -3.26 20.70 -17.25
CA LEU A 125 -3.70 21.80 -16.38
C LEU A 125 -2.93 23.10 -16.63
N VAL A 126 -1.59 23.02 -16.72
CA VAL A 126 -0.76 24.19 -17.06
C VAL A 126 -1.18 24.77 -18.40
N THR A 127 -1.28 23.94 -19.44
CA THR A 127 -1.67 24.37 -20.79
C THR A 127 -3.05 25.05 -20.81
N LEU A 128 -4.04 24.48 -20.13
CA LEU A 128 -5.39 25.05 -20.05
C LEU A 128 -5.41 26.34 -19.22
N SER A 129 -4.63 26.42 -18.15
CA SER A 129 -4.51 27.63 -17.32
C SER A 129 -3.86 28.78 -18.08
N GLU A 130 -2.83 28.50 -18.89
CA GLU A 130 -2.20 29.48 -19.78
C GLU A 130 -3.18 29.94 -20.86
N HIS A 131 -3.91 29.01 -21.47
CA HIS A 131 -4.95 29.34 -22.45
C HIS A 131 -6.04 30.24 -21.86
N MET A 132 -6.54 29.89 -20.67
CA MET A 132 -7.51 30.73 -19.94
C MET A 132 -6.93 32.09 -19.58
N ALA A 133 -5.67 32.18 -19.15
CA ALA A 133 -5.02 33.44 -18.84
C ALA A 133 -4.85 34.34 -20.08
N LEU A 134 -4.53 33.75 -21.24
CA LEU A 134 -4.42 34.48 -22.50
C LEU A 134 -5.77 35.01 -22.99
N ILE A 135 -6.83 34.24 -22.80
CA ILE A 135 -8.19 34.62 -23.17
C ILE A 135 -8.81 35.64 -22.20
N SER A 136 -8.61 35.44 -20.89
CA SER A 136 -9.21 36.27 -19.82
C SER A 136 -8.47 37.58 -19.60
N ARG A 137 -7.25 37.72 -20.14
CA ARG A 137 -6.62 39.04 -20.31
C ARG A 137 -7.48 39.86 -21.27
N THR A 138 -8.43 40.58 -20.70
CA THR A 138 -8.81 41.90 -21.21
C THR A 138 -7.51 42.66 -21.49
N PRO A 139 -7.36 43.30 -22.66
CA PRO A 139 -6.17 44.12 -22.90
C PRO A 139 -6.05 45.11 -21.74
N PRO A 140 -4.90 45.18 -21.05
CA PRO A 140 -4.72 46.07 -19.91
C PRO A 140 -4.55 47.51 -20.41
N THR A 141 -5.57 48.07 -21.06
CA THR A 141 -5.65 49.46 -21.52
C THR A 141 -7.09 49.82 -21.95
N LEU A 142 -8.07 49.57 -21.07
CA LEU A 142 -9.36 50.30 -21.12
C LEU A 142 -9.66 51.05 -19.81
N ALA A 143 -8.62 51.30 -18.99
CA ALA A 143 -8.64 52.51 -18.18
C ALA A 143 -8.30 53.66 -19.13
N PRO A 144 -9.19 54.65 -19.34
CA PRO A 144 -8.90 55.76 -20.23
C PRO A 144 -7.70 56.53 -19.66
N ALA A 145 -6.53 56.36 -20.27
CA ALA A 145 -5.42 57.25 -20.05
C ALA A 145 -5.86 58.64 -20.55
N PRO A 146 -5.88 59.68 -19.71
CA PRO A 146 -6.22 61.01 -20.18
C PRO A 146 -5.01 61.53 -20.94
N ARG A 147 -4.97 61.35 -22.26
CA ARG A 147 -4.32 62.23 -23.27
C ARG A 147 -4.25 61.58 -24.66
N GLY A 148 -5.10 62.05 -25.57
CA GLY A 148 -4.63 62.73 -26.78
C GLY A 148 -3.99 61.95 -27.93
N PHE A 149 -3.94 60.63 -27.95
CA PHE A 149 -3.53 59.87 -29.15
C PHE A 149 -4.48 58.69 -29.40
N SER A 150 -5.26 58.81 -30.47
CA SER A 150 -6.07 57.74 -31.04
C SER A 150 -5.13 56.74 -31.73
N GLU A 151 -4.67 55.72 -31.00
CA GLU A 151 -4.24 54.50 -31.68
C GLU A 151 -5.46 53.83 -32.32
N PRO A 152 -5.39 53.41 -33.60
CA PRO A 152 -6.49 52.72 -34.22
C PRO A 152 -6.70 51.40 -33.49
N ALA A 153 -7.91 51.18 -32.97
CA ALA A 153 -8.33 49.88 -32.47
C ALA A 153 -7.93 48.80 -33.49
N PRO A 154 -7.33 47.68 -33.06
CA PRO A 154 -6.89 46.64 -33.99
C PRO A 154 -8.09 46.16 -34.79
N ASN A 155 -8.05 46.37 -36.11
CA ASN A 155 -9.12 45.97 -37.01
C ASN A 155 -9.18 44.44 -37.05
N LEU A 156 -10.04 43.85 -36.21
CA LEU A 156 -10.29 42.40 -36.15
C LEU A 156 -10.64 41.81 -37.52
N ALA A 157 -11.15 42.65 -38.44
CA ALA A 157 -11.44 42.33 -39.84
C ALA A 157 -10.20 42.01 -40.72
N GLN A 158 -8.98 42.31 -40.26
CA GLN A 158 -7.72 41.98 -40.96
C GLN A 158 -7.07 40.69 -40.45
N LEU A 159 -7.57 40.13 -39.33
CA LEU A 159 -7.06 38.85 -38.82
C LEU A 159 -7.50 37.71 -39.73
N PRO A 160 -6.66 36.66 -39.90
CA PRO A 160 -7.05 35.42 -40.54
C PRO A 160 -8.38 34.90 -39.98
N VAL A 161 -9.22 34.33 -40.83
CA VAL A 161 -10.58 33.87 -40.48
C VAL A 161 -10.56 32.97 -39.24
N ASP A 162 -9.56 32.08 -39.15
CA ASP A 162 -9.38 31.15 -38.02
C ASP A 162 -9.10 31.89 -36.69
N VAL A 163 -8.30 32.96 -36.72
CA VAL A 163 -7.98 33.77 -35.53
C VAL A 163 -9.18 34.63 -35.13
N ARG A 164 -9.95 35.10 -36.11
CA ARG A 164 -11.15 35.90 -35.87
C ARG A 164 -12.27 35.06 -35.26
N ALA A 165 -12.46 33.82 -35.71
CA ALA A 165 -13.35 32.85 -35.08
C ALA A 165 -12.85 32.42 -33.69
N LEU A 166 -11.54 32.45 -33.45
CA LEU A 166 -10.97 32.21 -32.13
C LEU A 166 -11.24 33.33 -31.12
N LEU A 167 -11.45 34.56 -31.59
CA LEU A 167 -11.67 35.77 -30.78
C LEU A 167 -13.13 36.26 -30.80
N ALA A 168 -14.04 35.55 -31.47
CA ALA A 168 -15.44 35.92 -31.57
C ALA A 168 -16.11 35.83 -30.18
N GLU A 169 -16.53 36.97 -29.62
CA GLU A 169 -17.06 37.09 -28.25
C GLU A 169 -18.20 36.10 -27.94
N GLU A 170 -19.06 35.80 -28.92
CA GLU A 170 -20.17 34.86 -28.79
C GLU A 170 -19.72 33.42 -28.49
N GLU A 171 -18.54 33.01 -28.97
CA GLU A 171 -17.99 31.66 -28.74
C GLU A 171 -17.02 31.60 -27.56
N MET A 172 -16.59 32.74 -27.01
CA MET A 172 -15.62 32.82 -25.92
C MET A 172 -16.18 32.26 -24.61
N GLY A 173 -17.43 32.59 -24.26
CA GLY A 173 -18.09 32.10 -23.06
C GLY A 173 -18.16 30.56 -23.00
N PRO A 174 -18.78 29.90 -23.98
CA PRO A 174 -18.85 28.43 -24.01
C PRO A 174 -17.49 27.72 -24.09
N ARG A 175 -16.45 28.36 -24.63
CA ARG A 175 -15.08 27.81 -24.63
C ARG A 175 -14.44 27.89 -23.25
N LEU A 176 -14.60 29.02 -22.55
CA LEU A 176 -14.13 29.19 -21.18
C LEU A 176 -14.83 28.23 -20.21
N GLU A 177 -16.14 28.05 -20.34
CA GLU A 177 -16.90 27.08 -19.55
C GLU A 177 -16.39 25.64 -19.75
N ARG A 178 -16.12 25.24 -21.00
CA ARG A 178 -15.53 23.93 -21.30
C ARG A 178 -14.12 23.78 -20.73
N CYS A 179 -13.29 24.82 -20.79
CA CYS A 179 -11.96 24.81 -20.18
C CYS A 179 -12.05 24.67 -18.66
N GLN A 180 -12.95 25.41 -18.02
CA GLN A 180 -13.17 25.35 -16.58
C GLN A 180 -13.68 23.98 -16.14
N ALA A 181 -14.66 23.41 -16.84
CA ALA A 181 -15.13 22.06 -16.58
C ALA A 181 -13.99 21.03 -16.69
N ARG A 182 -13.18 21.13 -17.75
CA ARG A 182 -12.02 20.25 -17.95
C ARG A 182 -10.96 20.40 -16.87
N ILE A 183 -10.70 21.62 -16.40
CA ILE A 183 -9.78 21.88 -15.27
C ILE A 183 -10.30 21.19 -14.01
N CYS A 184 -11.58 21.33 -13.67
CA CYS A 184 -12.19 20.66 -12.53
C CYS A 184 -12.02 19.13 -12.60
N ASP A 185 -12.25 18.53 -13.78
CA ASP A 185 -12.06 17.10 -14.00
C ASP A 185 -10.59 16.68 -13.81
N LEU A 186 -9.65 17.44 -14.38
CA LEU A 186 -8.22 17.18 -14.27
C LEU A 186 -7.72 17.30 -12.83
N GLU A 187 -8.23 18.27 -12.07
CA GLU A 187 -7.91 18.39 -10.65
C GLU A 187 -8.42 17.18 -9.85
N ALA A 188 -9.64 16.71 -10.12
CA ALA A 188 -10.19 15.53 -9.47
C ALA A 188 -9.36 14.28 -9.79
N MET A 189 -9.01 14.07 -11.07
CA MET A 189 -8.14 12.96 -11.49
C MET A 189 -6.74 13.07 -10.87
N ALA A 190 -6.13 14.26 -10.84
CA ALA A 190 -4.82 14.46 -10.23
C ALA A 190 -4.82 14.18 -8.72
N ARG A 191 -5.87 14.59 -7.99
CA ARG A 191 -6.02 14.24 -6.56
C ARG A 191 -6.13 12.73 -6.38
N GLN A 192 -6.97 12.07 -7.18
CA GLN A 192 -7.13 10.61 -7.12
C GLN A 192 -5.81 9.86 -7.41
N ASP A 193 -5.07 10.27 -8.43
CA ASP A 193 -3.78 9.66 -8.77
C ASP A 193 -2.73 9.90 -7.68
N ALA A 194 -2.73 11.07 -7.04
CA ALA A 194 -1.84 11.39 -5.93
C ALA A 194 -2.15 10.50 -4.71
N GLU A 195 -3.42 10.37 -4.35
CA GLU A 195 -3.86 9.47 -3.27
C GLU A 195 -3.51 8.01 -3.59
N ALA A 196 -3.75 7.56 -4.82
CA ALA A 196 -3.41 6.21 -5.25
C ALA A 196 -1.90 5.94 -5.18
N LYS A 197 -1.07 6.93 -5.57
CA LYS A 197 0.39 6.86 -5.43
C LYS A 197 0.81 6.70 -3.97
N VAL A 198 0.27 7.53 -3.07
CA VAL A 198 0.54 7.45 -1.63
C VAL A 198 0.09 6.10 -1.06
N ARG A 199 -1.09 5.62 -1.44
CA ARG A 199 -1.60 4.30 -1.03
C ARG A 199 -0.67 3.17 -1.48
N CYS A 200 -0.12 3.22 -2.70
CA CYS A 200 0.88 2.23 -3.16
C CYS A 200 2.12 2.22 -2.25
N CYS A 201 2.67 3.39 -1.92
CA CYS A 201 3.80 3.50 -1.00
C CYS A 201 3.47 2.94 0.38
N GLN A 202 2.28 3.23 0.91
CA GLN A 202 1.83 2.70 2.20
C GLN A 202 1.66 1.19 2.17
N ARG A 203 1.13 0.61 1.08
CA ARG A 203 1.04 -0.84 0.90
C ARG A 203 2.41 -1.50 0.85
N MET A 204 3.41 -0.87 0.24
CA MET A 204 4.79 -1.38 0.25
C MET A 204 5.34 -1.47 1.68
N VAL A 205 5.16 -0.42 2.49
CA VAL A 205 5.57 -0.42 3.90
C VAL A 205 4.81 -1.49 4.67
N LEU A 206 3.49 -1.55 4.50
CA LEU A 206 2.63 -2.54 5.14
C LEU A 206 3.06 -3.98 4.80
N LEU A 207 3.38 -4.26 3.54
CA LEU A 207 3.87 -5.57 3.09
C LEU A 207 5.16 -5.97 3.79
N SER A 208 6.14 -5.07 3.85
CA SER A 208 7.43 -5.31 4.50
C SER A 208 7.26 -5.54 6.00
N GLU A 209 6.52 -4.67 6.68
CA GLU A 209 6.26 -4.77 8.12
C GLU A 209 5.51 -6.04 8.48
N PHE A 210 4.52 -6.41 7.66
CA PHE A 210 3.75 -7.62 7.86
C PHE A 210 4.61 -8.88 7.71
N VAL A 211 5.42 -8.97 6.67
CA VAL A 211 6.31 -10.13 6.45
C VAL A 211 7.38 -10.20 7.55
N GLN A 212 7.95 -9.06 7.95
CA GLN A 212 8.93 -9.04 9.03
C GLN A 212 8.34 -9.47 10.38
N ALA A 213 7.13 -9.01 10.69
CA ALA A 213 6.41 -9.46 11.88
C ALA A 213 6.07 -10.95 11.81
N LEU A 214 5.60 -11.42 10.65
CA LEU A 214 5.32 -12.85 10.43
C LEU A 214 6.55 -13.72 10.67
N VAL A 215 7.72 -13.33 10.14
CA VAL A 215 8.98 -14.03 10.38
C VAL A 215 9.33 -14.05 11.88
N ARG A 216 9.21 -12.91 12.58
CA ARG A 216 9.48 -12.85 14.02
C ARG A 216 8.58 -13.77 14.83
N HIS A 217 7.28 -13.79 14.57
CA HIS A 217 6.33 -14.67 15.26
C HIS A 217 6.58 -16.15 14.95
N ALA A 218 6.90 -16.48 13.69
CA ALA A 218 7.22 -17.85 13.30
C ALA A 218 8.51 -18.34 13.96
N MET A 219 9.58 -17.54 13.97
CA MET A 219 10.83 -17.86 14.64
C MET A 219 10.64 -18.03 16.15
N ALA A 220 9.89 -17.13 16.80
CA ALA A 220 9.58 -17.25 18.22
C ALA A 220 8.77 -18.52 18.54
N HIS A 221 7.89 -18.94 17.65
CA HIS A 221 7.14 -20.19 17.80
C HIS A 221 8.04 -21.42 17.67
N VAL A 222 8.96 -21.43 16.69
CA VAL A 222 9.91 -22.55 16.50
C VAL A 222 10.87 -22.65 17.69
N LEU A 223 11.45 -21.54 18.15
CA LEU A 223 12.37 -21.52 19.30
C LEU A 223 11.68 -21.98 20.60
N LYS A 224 10.43 -21.55 20.85
CA LYS A 224 9.67 -22.01 22.02
C LYS A 224 9.28 -23.49 21.95
N GLY A 225 9.16 -24.07 20.75
CA GLY A 225 8.95 -25.50 20.56
C GLY A 225 10.20 -26.34 20.84
N GLU A 226 11.40 -25.76 20.68
CA GLU A 226 12.67 -26.43 21.03
C GLU A 226 13.01 -26.35 22.53
N GLU A 227 12.44 -25.38 23.26
CA GLU A 227 12.67 -25.15 24.70
C GLU A 227 11.83 -26.04 25.66
N GLU A 228 11.11 -27.06 25.19
CA GLU A 228 10.58 -28.12 26.07
C GLU A 228 11.53 -29.35 26.13
N PRO A 229 12.52 -29.40 27.05
CA PRO A 229 13.30 -30.60 27.26
C PRO A 229 12.62 -31.52 28.28
N LYS A 230 12.28 -32.74 27.81
CA LYS A 230 12.41 -34.02 28.53
C LYS A 230 12.36 -33.93 30.06
N SER A 231 11.18 -33.94 30.66
CA SER A 231 11.04 -34.23 32.09
C SER A 231 11.26 -35.74 32.36
N ASN A 232 12.48 -36.05 32.79
CA ASN A 232 12.85 -37.13 33.71
C ASN A 232 12.12 -38.48 33.59
N ALA A 233 12.51 -39.30 32.61
CA ALA A 233 12.41 -40.75 32.72
C ALA A 233 13.79 -41.37 33.04
N ALA A 234 14.43 -40.89 34.11
CA ALA A 234 15.47 -41.68 34.78
C ALA A 234 14.77 -42.61 35.76
N VAL A 235 14.19 -43.69 35.22
CA VAL A 235 13.84 -44.87 36.03
C VAL A 235 15.16 -45.40 36.57
N ALA A 236 15.49 -45.00 37.80
CA ALA A 236 16.54 -45.60 38.59
C ALA A 236 16.14 -47.06 38.82
N THR A 237 16.60 -47.94 37.94
CA THR A 237 16.51 -49.38 38.10
C THR A 237 17.32 -49.72 39.34
N LYS A 238 16.62 -50.00 40.44
CA LYS A 238 17.20 -50.59 41.65
C LYS A 238 17.95 -51.86 41.24
N ARG A 239 19.29 -51.85 41.36
CA ARG A 239 20.07 -53.09 41.36
C ARG A 239 19.74 -53.86 42.65
N PRO A 240 19.27 -55.12 42.58
CA PRO A 240 19.23 -55.96 43.75
C PRO A 240 20.67 -56.39 44.10
N ARG A 241 21.11 -56.07 45.31
CA ARG A 241 22.37 -56.57 45.89
C ARG A 241 22.03 -57.87 46.62
N THR A 242 22.27 -58.99 45.96
CA THR A 242 22.32 -60.30 46.61
C THR A 242 23.68 -60.49 47.26
N GLU A 243 23.65 -60.94 48.50
CA GLU A 243 24.77 -61.39 49.31
C GLU A 243 25.32 -62.73 48.78
N GLN A 244 26.64 -62.97 48.95
CA GLN A 244 27.25 -64.14 49.60
C GLN A 244 28.58 -64.65 49.00
N HIS A 245 29.48 -65.00 49.95
CA HIS A 245 30.63 -65.91 49.92
C HIS A 245 31.94 -65.47 49.20
N ALA A 246 32.99 -65.16 49.97
CA ALA A 246 33.92 -66.12 50.59
C ALA A 246 34.71 -65.45 51.72
#